data_AF-A0A0F2PQ38-F1
#
_entry.id   AF-A0A0F2PQ38-F1
#
_cell.length_a   1.000
_cell.length_b   1.000
_cell.length_c   1.000
_cell.angle_alpha   90.00
_cell.angle_beta   90.00
_cell.angle_gamma   90.00
#
_symmetry.space_group_name_H-M   'P 1'
#
loop_
_entity.id
_entity.type
_entity.pdbx_description
1 polymer ?
#
loop_
_entity_poly.entity_id
_entity_poly.type
_entity_poly.pdbx_seq_one_letter_code
_entity_poly.pdbx_strand_id
1 'polypeptide(L)'
;MEGNKLPGPALIALGILAWALVLWIFTLGNPSFVPVARFIFMVLVLPMAAAEWLRIKGLLKKQLILPVRLLIIATALAIWYKNI
;
A
#
# COMPACT_ATOMS: atom_id res chain seq x y z
N MET A 1 -10.40 -30.16 -0.88
CA MET A 1 -9.31 -29.25 -1.27
C MET A 1 -9.12 -28.26 -0.14
N GLU A 2 -8.22 -28.56 0.78
CA GLU A 2 -7.92 -27.67 1.90
C GLU A 2 -7.34 -26.37 1.33
N GLY A 3 -8.13 -25.29 1.43
CA GLY A 3 -7.73 -23.97 0.98
C GLY A 3 -6.58 -23.48 1.83
N ASN A 4 -5.36 -23.73 1.36
CA ASN A 4 -4.14 -23.25 1.98
C ASN A 4 -4.18 -21.72 1.93
N LYS A 5 -4.60 -21.10 3.03
CA LYS A 5 -4.70 -19.64 3.16
C LYS A 5 -3.32 -19.09 2.85
N LEU A 6 -3.18 -18.42 1.70
CA LEU A 6 -1.94 -17.77 1.30
C LEU A 6 -1.37 -17.00 2.51
N PRO A 7 -0.09 -17.20 2.84
CA PRO A 7 0.50 -16.54 3.99
C PRO A 7 0.33 -15.03 3.81
N GLY A 8 -0.06 -14.32 4.87
CA GLY A 8 -0.34 -12.88 4.85
C GLY A 8 0.68 -12.03 4.05
N PRO A 9 2.00 -12.29 4.13
CA PRO A 9 3.00 -11.61 3.31
C PRO A 9 2.80 -11.75 1.79
N ALA A 10 2.40 -12.93 1.32
CA ALA A 10 2.18 -13.21 -0.09
C ALA A 10 0.97 -12.43 -0.63
N LEU A 11 -0.09 -12.27 0.18
CA LEU A 11 -1.26 -11.47 -0.19
C LEU A 11 -0.93 -9.98 -0.28
N ILE A 12 -0.06 -9.46 0.60
CA ILE A 12 0.41 -8.07 0.52
C ILE A 12 1.24 -7.89 -0.75
N ALA A 13 2.18 -8.79 -1.01
CA ALA A 13 3.02 -8.73 -2.21
C ALA A 13 2.17 -8.78 -3.50
N LEU A 14 1.17 -9.66 -3.54
CA LEU A 14 0.21 -9.72 -4.65
C LEU A 14 -0.63 -8.45 -4.78
N GLY A 15 -1.05 -7.85 -3.67
CA GLY A 15 -1.76 -6.57 -3.66
C GLY A 15 -0.92 -5.42 -4.21
N ILE A 16 0.36 -5.34 -3.81
CA ILE A 16 1.32 -4.36 -4.36
C ILE A 16 1.51 -4.59 -5.86
N LEU A 17 1.73 -5.84 -6.28
CA LEU A 17 1.89 -6.20 -7.68
C LEU A 17 0.66 -5.84 -8.51
N ALA A 18 -0.54 -6.13 -8.01
CA ALA A 18 -1.79 -5.80 -8.68
C ALA A 18 -1.93 -4.29 -8.86
N TRP A 19 -1.68 -3.50 -7.82
CA TRP A 19 -1.72 -2.03 -7.90
C TRP A 19 -0.64 -1.48 -8.82
N ALA A 20 0.59 -2.02 -8.78
CA ALA A 20 1.66 -1.61 -9.67
C ALA A 20 1.29 -1.85 -11.14
N LEU A 21 0.68 -2.99 -11.45
CA LEU A 21 0.29 -3.36 -12.80
C LEU A 21 -0.87 -2.51 -13.32
N VAL A 22 -1.87 -2.24 -12.48
CA VAL A 22 -2.97 -1.30 -12.79
C VAL A 22 -2.40 0.07 -13.12
N LEU A 23 -1.56 0.63 -12.24
CA LEU A 23 -0.97 1.95 -12.46
C LEU A 23 -0.06 2.00 -13.69
N TRP A 24 0.70 0.92 -13.95
CA TRP A 24 1.52 0.79 -15.15
C TRP A 24 0.67 0.90 -16.42
N ILE A 25 -0.42 0.14 -16.51
CA ILE A 25 -1.32 0.18 -17.67
C ILE A 25 -1.87 1.59 -17.89
N PHE A 26 -2.27 2.28 -16.82
CA PHE A 26 -2.73 3.66 -16.91
C PHE A 26 -1.64 4.62 -17.40
N THR A 27 -0.38 4.41 -17.02
CA THR A 27 0.74 5.25 -17.48
C THR A 27 1.17 5.03 -18.93
N LEU A 28 0.93 3.85 -19.52
CA LEU A 28 1.26 3.56 -20.92
C LEU A 28 0.41 4.38 -21.90
N GLY A 29 -0.86 4.61 -21.57
CA GLY A 29 -1.78 5.38 -22.42
C GLY A 29 -1.73 6.90 -22.18
N ASN A 30 -1.24 7.35 -21.02
CA ASN A 30 -1.18 8.76 -20.65
C ASN A 30 0.07 9.05 -19.79
N PRO A 31 1.18 9.53 -20.37
CA PRO A 31 2.40 9.82 -19.62
C PRO A 31 2.23 10.96 -18.58
N SER A 32 1.24 11.84 -18.78
CA SER A 32 0.81 12.84 -17.79
C SER A 32 0.18 12.24 -16.52
N PHE A 33 -0.17 10.95 -16.54
CA PHE A 33 -0.71 10.23 -15.38
C PHE A 33 0.38 9.70 -14.44
N VAL A 34 1.64 9.68 -14.86
CA VAL A 34 2.78 9.19 -14.06
C VAL A 34 2.88 9.84 -12.67
N PRO A 35 2.71 11.17 -12.50
CA PRO A 35 2.73 11.80 -11.17
C PRO A 35 1.60 11.31 -10.27
N VAL A 36 0.40 11.12 -10.84
CA VAL A 36 -0.79 10.64 -10.12
C VAL A 36 -0.60 9.18 -9.70
N ALA A 37 -0.09 8.34 -10.59
CA ALA A 37 0.25 6.96 -10.27
C ALA A 37 1.28 6.87 -9.15
N ARG A 38 2.32 7.71 -9.20
CA ARG A 38 3.36 7.77 -8.17
C ARG A 38 2.79 8.20 -6.80
N PHE A 39 1.86 9.17 -6.80
CA PHE A 39 1.14 9.60 -5.61
C PHE A 39 0.32 8.45 -5.01
N ILE A 40 -0.54 7.80 -5.80
CA ILE A 40 -1.37 6.68 -5.34
C ILE A 40 -0.49 5.57 -4.76
N PHE A 41 0.61 5.23 -5.44
CA PHE A 41 1.49 4.17 -5.00
C PHE A 41 2.22 4.51 -3.69
N MET A 42 2.81 5.71 -3.58
CA MET A 42 3.57 6.11 -2.39
C MET A 42 2.70 6.45 -1.18
N VAL A 43 1.50 7.02 -1.39
CA VAL A 43 0.67 7.55 -0.30
C VAL A 43 -0.42 6.57 0.14
N LEU A 44 -0.86 5.67 -0.75
CA LEU A 44 -1.94 4.74 -0.42
C LEU A 44 -1.45 3.29 -0.37
N VAL A 45 -0.73 2.83 -1.40
CA VAL A 45 -0.33 1.41 -1.53
C VAL A 45 0.80 1.06 -0.56
N LEU A 46 1.91 1.82 -0.57
CA LEU A 46 3.05 1.59 0.31
C LEU A 46 2.67 1.64 1.81
N PRO A 47 1.91 2.66 2.27
CA PRO A 47 1.53 2.79 3.67
C PRO A 47 0.60 1.68 4.14
N MET A 48 -0.34 1.23 3.28
CA MET A 48 -1.17 0.06 3.57
C MET A 48 -0.33 -1.22 3.69
N ALA A 49 0.60 -1.44 2.76
CA ALA A 49 1.50 -2.59 2.80
C ALA A 49 2.36 -2.60 4.06
N ALA A 50 2.91 -1.44 4.45
CA ALA A 50 3.70 -1.28 5.67
C ALA A 50 2.87 -1.57 6.94
N ALA A 51 1.63 -1.06 7.01
CA ALA A 51 0.73 -1.31 8.14
C ALA A 51 0.39 -2.80 8.28
N GLU A 52 0.12 -3.49 7.16
CA GLU A 52 -0.19 -4.92 7.19
C GLU A 52 1.06 -5.77 7.50
N TRP A 53 2.24 -5.35 7.05
CA TRP A 53 3.52 -5.96 7.43
C TRP A 53 3.78 -5.87 8.94
N LEU A 54 3.55 -4.68 9.55
CA LEU A 54 3.65 -4.49 10.99
C LEU A 54 2.66 -5.37 11.77
N ARG A 55 1.47 -5.60 11.22
CA ARG A 55 0.50 -6.53 11.78
C ARG A 55 0.98 -7.98 11.72
N ILE A 56 1.55 -8.42 10.60
CA ILE A 56 2.09 -9.79 10.46
C ILE A 56 3.26 -10.02 11.43
N LYS A 57 4.10 -9.00 11.66
CA LYS A 57 5.15 -9.05 12.68
C LYS A 57 4.63 -9.14 14.13
N GLY A 58 3.32 -9.08 14.36
CA GLY A 58 2.72 -9.10 15.70
C GLY A 58 2.92 -7.80 16.49
N LEU A 59 3.50 -6.76 15.87
CA LEU A 59 3.74 -5.45 16.49
C LEU A 59 2.45 -4.65 16.68
N LEU A 60 1.37 -5.02 15.98
CA LEU A 60 0.07 -4.35 16.02
C LEU A 60 -1.04 -5.27 16.49
N LYS A 61 -1.64 -4.93 17.64
CA LYS A 61 -2.88 -5.56 18.12
C LYS A 61 -4.05 -5.19 17.22
N LYS A 62 -5.00 -6.11 17.04
CA LYS A 62 -6.17 -5.97 16.13
C LYS A 62 -6.96 -4.67 16.34
N GLN A 63 -7.03 -4.19 17.58
CA GLN A 63 -7.71 -2.94 17.97
C GLN A 63 -6.99 -1.64 17.54
N LEU A 64 -5.68 -1.70 17.26
CA LEU A 64 -4.88 -0.54 16.87
C LEU A 64 -4.67 -0.43 15.36
N ILE A 65 -5.15 -1.40 14.56
CA ILE A 65 -4.92 -1.43 13.11
C ILE A 65 -5.52 -0.20 12.41
N LEU A 66 -6.74 0.18 12.78
CA LEU A 66 -7.46 1.29 12.16
C LEU A 66 -6.78 2.65 12.43
N PRO A 67 -6.47 3.02 13.69
CA PRO A 67 -5.75 4.26 13.97
C PRO A 67 -4.33 4.25 13.39
N VAL A 68 -3.63 3.11 13.38
CA VAL A 68 -2.27 3.04 12.83
C VAL A 68 -2.24 3.14 11.31
N ARG A 69 -3.20 2.55 10.61
CA ARG A 69 -3.37 2.76 9.15
C ARG A 69 -3.60 4.24 8.84
N LEU A 70 -4.49 4.90 9.59
CA LEU A 70 -4.73 6.34 9.44
C LEU A 70 -3.47 7.16 9.70
N LEU A 71 -2.71 6.83 10.75
CA LEU A 71 -1.47 7.52 11.11
C LEU A 71 -0.37 7.34 10.05
N ILE A 72 -0.22 6.12 9.52
CA ILE A 72 0.76 5.78 8.47
C ILE A 72 0.37 6.45 7.14
N ILE A 73 -0.91 6.51 6.78
CA ILE A 73 -1.38 7.23 5.60
C ILE A 73 -1.18 8.75 5.79
N ALA A 74 -1.55 9.31 6.94
CA ALA A 74 -1.40 10.73 7.23
C ALA A 74 0.08 11.17 7.21
N THR A 75 0.98 10.36 7.76
CA THR A 75 2.42 10.62 7.69
C THR A 75 2.97 10.50 6.27
N ALA A 76 2.56 9.49 5.50
CA ALA A 76 2.94 9.38 4.10
C ALA A 76 2.46 10.58 3.26
N LEU A 77 1.25 11.07 3.53
CA LEU A 77 0.67 12.23 2.86
C LEU A 77 1.42 13.53 3.23
N ALA A 78 1.79 13.69 4.50
CA ALA A 78 2.62 14.81 4.95
C ALA A 78 4.04 14.79 4.35
N ILE A 79 4.66 13.61 4.25
CA ILE A 79 5.97 13.44 3.60
C ILE A 79 5.88 13.77 2.12
N TRP A 80 4.83 13.30 1.44
CA TRP A 80 4.62 13.60 0.03
C TRP A 80 4.42 15.10 -0.22
N TYR A 81 3.63 15.78 0.60
CA TYR A 81 3.41 17.23 0.48
C TYR A 81 4.70 18.05 0.65
N LYS A 82 5.65 17.58 1.47
CA LYS A 82 6.96 18.22 1.59
C LYS A 82 7.92 17.94 0.41
N ASN A 83 7.66 16.90 -0.37
CA ASN A 83 8.56 16.40 -1.40
C ASN A 83 8.04 16.68 -2.83
N ILE A 84 6.88 17.34 -2.94
CA ILE A 84 6.33 17.90 -4.18
C ILE A 84 6.82 19.34 -4.36
#